data_AF-A0A3M7IVU1-F1
#
_entry.id   AF-A0A3M7IVU1-F1
#
_cell.length_a   1.000
_cell.length_b   1.000
_cell.length_c   1.000
_cell.angle_alpha   90.00
_cell.angle_beta   90.00
_cell.angle_gamma   90.00
#
_symmetry.space_group_name_H-M   'P 1'
#
loop_
_entity.id
_entity.type
_entity.pdbx_description
1 polymer ?
#
loop_
_entity_poly.entity_id
_entity_poly.type
_entity_poly.pdbx_seq_one_letter_code
_entity_poly.pdbx_strand_id
1 'polypeptide(L)'
;MHGTLASTALLGLSAIAAARPMSGSYGSGSSSGSNGEVAFKFPLSNGFPDIDNPSDALTKIEEQAHGTIPNASMPANGTVPPPPQPDSVNSLGFIAFNELFEVAFFTELIYNITNNVMGFDQVPNRDQVLDILNVVVAQEELHELNANEAFNKFTGKTITPCEYVFPVNNFTQAIGLASTFTDVVLGTLPDIQTIFANDGDNGLIRGVGSVIGQEGEQNGFYREILGKVPSALPFLTGSARDFAFNAINQNFVVPGSCDDSLDLLLHPASGTPLKEFGVLNVLTDPADITSDEDSELYFSFQTQTSKLQGHSFTVKQGMYLTYINQQNAPFSVPLMNEKYDANQVTFTASFPGQSREMNGLTIAAITNVDGPFATPDDVADATLFGPGLIEVN
;
A
#
# COMPACT_ATOMS: atom_id res chain seq x y z
N MET A 1 -43.73 -12.49 36.72
CA MET A 1 -43.37 -11.48 37.73
C MET A 1 -41.93 -11.74 38.13
N HIS A 2 -41.07 -10.73 37.90
CA HIS A 2 -39.76 -10.39 38.50
C HIS A 2 -38.92 -11.50 39.20
N GLY A 3 -37.61 -11.63 39.00
CA GLY A 3 -36.62 -10.76 38.36
C GLY A 3 -35.18 -11.18 38.71
N THR A 4 -34.23 -10.37 38.25
CA THR A 4 -32.82 -10.19 38.67
C THR A 4 -31.81 -11.31 38.39
N LEU A 5 -31.03 -11.14 37.33
CA LEU A 5 -29.62 -11.54 37.26
C LEU A 5 -28.76 -10.27 37.18
N ALA A 6 -27.88 -10.13 38.17
CA ALA A 6 -26.98 -9.01 38.31
C ALA A 6 -25.72 -9.22 37.47
N SER A 7 -25.39 -8.22 36.66
CA SER A 7 -24.09 -8.04 36.03
C SER A 7 -23.03 -7.71 37.08
N THR A 8 -21.87 -8.34 36.99
CA THR A 8 -20.64 -7.84 37.60
C THR A 8 -19.61 -7.66 36.49
N ALA A 9 -19.39 -6.40 36.13
CA ALA A 9 -18.28 -5.97 35.30
C ALA A 9 -17.00 -5.99 36.15
N LEU A 10 -15.94 -6.62 35.64
CA LEU A 10 -14.57 -6.35 36.10
C LEU A 10 -13.86 -5.55 35.01
N LEU A 11 -13.59 -4.29 35.34
CA LEU A 11 -12.68 -3.40 34.62
C LEU A 11 -11.25 -3.88 34.84
N GLY A 12 -10.61 -4.39 33.79
CA GLY A 12 -9.18 -4.62 33.72
C GLY A 12 -8.52 -3.53 32.87
N LEU A 13 -7.93 -2.53 33.52
CA LEU A 13 -6.97 -1.61 32.89
C LEU A 13 -5.69 -2.39 32.56
N SER A 14 -5.43 -2.62 31.28
CA SER A 14 -4.12 -3.05 30.80
C SER A 14 -3.41 -1.86 30.16
N ALA A 15 -2.54 -1.22 30.95
CA ALA A 15 -1.51 -0.36 30.40
C ALA A 15 -0.53 -1.24 29.60
N ILE A 16 -0.43 -1.01 28.29
CA ILE A 16 0.53 -1.68 27.42
C ILE A 16 1.92 -1.10 27.75
N ALA A 17 2.68 -1.84 28.55
CA ALA A 17 4.11 -1.62 28.73
C ALA A 17 4.84 -2.31 27.56
N ALA A 18 5.59 -1.52 26.78
CA ALA A 18 6.47 -2.03 25.74
C ALA A 18 7.48 -3.03 26.34
N ALA A 19 7.40 -4.29 25.92
CA ALA A 19 8.39 -5.31 26.25
C ALA A 19 9.48 -5.33 25.17
N ARG A 20 10.74 -5.17 25.59
CA ARG A 20 11.93 -5.18 24.75
C ARG A 20 12.26 -6.58 24.21
N PRO A 21 12.68 -6.75 22.94
CA PRO A 21 13.48 -7.90 22.53
C PRO A 21 14.97 -7.65 22.82
N MET A 22 15.68 -8.72 23.16
CA MET A 22 17.12 -8.72 23.40
C MET A 22 17.93 -8.69 22.09
N SER A 23 19.07 -7.99 22.14
CA SER A 23 20.04 -7.87 21.04
C SER A 23 20.68 -9.20 20.65
N GLY A 24 20.62 -9.54 19.36
CA GLY A 24 21.53 -10.46 18.69
C GLY A 24 22.29 -9.70 17.60
N SER A 25 23.61 -9.65 17.72
CA SER A 25 24.53 -8.86 16.89
C SER A 25 24.90 -9.58 15.59
N TYR A 26 24.69 -8.97 14.41
CA TYR A 26 25.59 -9.04 13.25
C TYR A 26 25.35 -7.85 12.28
N GLY A 27 26.42 -7.14 11.87
CA GLY A 27 26.51 -6.56 10.51
C GLY A 27 26.27 -5.06 10.24
N SER A 28 26.88 -4.14 11.00
CA SER A 28 27.32 -2.76 10.60
C SER A 28 26.46 -1.90 9.64
N GLY A 29 25.67 -0.98 10.21
CA GLY A 29 25.17 0.23 9.54
C GLY A 29 23.76 0.66 9.97
N SER A 30 23.59 1.03 11.25
CA SER A 30 22.28 1.32 11.85
C SER A 30 21.84 2.78 11.60
N SER A 31 20.87 2.94 10.71
CA SER A 31 19.82 3.95 10.78
C SER A 31 18.72 3.36 11.66
N SER A 32 18.58 3.83 12.90
CA SER A 32 17.53 3.36 13.81
C SER A 32 16.18 3.92 13.36
N GLY A 33 15.22 3.04 13.03
CA GLY A 33 13.80 3.40 13.02
C GLY A 33 13.38 3.92 14.39
N SER A 34 12.37 4.80 14.41
CA SER A 34 11.94 5.56 15.60
C SER A 34 11.55 4.70 16.82
N ASN A 35 11.38 3.38 16.66
CA ASN A 35 11.01 2.43 17.71
C ASN A 35 12.04 1.32 17.99
N GLY A 36 13.26 1.38 17.44
CA GLY A 36 14.27 0.34 17.64
C GLY A 36 14.04 -0.94 16.81
N GLU A 37 13.09 -0.90 15.88
CA GLU A 37 12.96 -1.86 14.78
C GLU A 37 14.15 -1.70 13.83
N VAL A 38 14.71 -2.83 13.40
CA VAL A 38 15.79 -2.87 12.42
C VAL A 38 15.16 -2.80 11.04
N ALA A 39 15.47 -1.76 10.29
CA ALA A 39 14.92 -1.61 8.94
C ALA A 39 15.37 -2.76 8.04
N PHE A 40 14.44 -3.28 7.24
CA PHE A 40 14.71 -4.24 6.17
C PHE A 40 15.59 -3.59 5.10
N LYS A 41 16.56 -4.35 4.58
CA LYS A 41 17.48 -3.88 3.53
C LYS A 41 17.73 -4.98 2.51
N PHE A 42 17.83 -4.56 1.25
CA PHE A 42 18.33 -5.36 0.14
C PHE A 42 19.87 -5.39 0.11
N PRO A 43 20.50 -6.33 -0.63
CA PRO A 43 19.90 -7.38 -1.48
C PRO A 43 19.42 -8.59 -0.69
N LEU A 44 18.52 -9.36 -1.31
CA LEU A 44 18.13 -10.69 -0.84
C LEU A 44 19.26 -11.70 -1.02
N SER A 45 19.17 -12.83 -0.32
CA SER A 45 20.18 -13.90 -0.38
C SER A 45 20.32 -14.56 -1.75
N ASN A 46 19.29 -14.46 -2.60
CA ASN A 46 19.29 -14.97 -3.98
C ASN A 46 19.89 -13.96 -5.00
N GLY A 47 20.25 -12.75 -4.56
CA GLY A 47 20.82 -11.69 -5.39
C GLY A 47 19.86 -10.57 -5.77
N PHE A 48 18.56 -10.70 -5.50
CA PHE A 48 17.56 -9.68 -5.84
C PHE A 48 17.83 -8.35 -5.11
N PRO A 49 17.63 -7.17 -5.75
CA PRO A 49 17.00 -6.96 -7.07
C PRO A 49 17.94 -7.09 -8.27
N ASP A 50 19.24 -7.32 -8.05
CA ASP A 50 20.25 -7.36 -9.10
C ASP A 50 20.30 -8.75 -9.78
N ILE A 51 19.24 -9.10 -10.50
CA ILE A 51 19.11 -10.39 -11.21
C ILE A 51 19.35 -10.21 -12.72
N ASP A 52 20.37 -10.89 -13.24
CA ASP A 52 20.62 -10.94 -14.69
C ASP A 52 19.54 -11.76 -15.41
N ASN A 53 19.09 -11.27 -16.59
CA ASN A 53 18.18 -11.98 -17.49
C ASN A 53 18.87 -12.26 -18.84
N PRO A 54 19.24 -13.52 -19.18
CA PRO A 54 18.99 -14.76 -18.41
C PRO A 54 20.07 -15.09 -17.36
N SER A 55 19.70 -15.80 -16.30
CA SER A 55 20.64 -16.36 -15.31
C SER A 55 20.09 -17.58 -14.55
N ASP A 56 20.97 -18.32 -13.87
CA ASP A 56 20.58 -19.41 -12.95
C ASP A 56 19.77 -18.88 -11.75
N ALA A 57 20.01 -17.63 -11.33
CA ALA A 57 19.25 -16.99 -10.26
C ALA A 57 17.80 -16.73 -10.71
N LEU A 58 17.62 -16.11 -11.89
CA LEU A 58 16.30 -15.92 -12.49
C LEU A 58 15.56 -17.24 -12.65
N THR A 59 16.22 -18.28 -13.17
CA THR A 59 15.60 -19.59 -13.38
C THR A 59 15.02 -20.16 -12.07
N LYS A 60 15.71 -19.98 -10.94
CA LYS A 60 15.20 -20.44 -9.63
C LYS A 60 14.02 -19.62 -9.14
N ILE A 61 14.03 -18.31 -9.37
CA ILE A 61 12.90 -17.43 -9.04
C ILE A 61 11.69 -17.88 -9.87
N GLU A 62 11.85 -18.11 -11.17
CA GLU A 62 10.79 -18.58 -12.06
C GLU A 62 10.23 -19.96 -11.65
N GLU A 63 11.11 -20.89 -11.28
CA GLU A 63 10.70 -22.20 -10.74
C GLU A 63 9.90 -22.06 -9.44
N GLN A 64 10.33 -21.19 -8.51
CA GLN A 64 9.64 -20.94 -7.24
C GLN A 64 8.30 -20.20 -7.44
N ALA A 65 8.24 -19.28 -8.41
CA ALA A 65 7.05 -18.51 -8.76
C ALA A 65 6.01 -19.32 -9.56
N HIS A 66 6.39 -20.52 -10.01
CA HIS A 66 5.61 -21.36 -10.94
C HIS A 66 5.31 -20.68 -12.29
N GLY A 67 6.18 -19.78 -12.74
CA GLY A 67 5.97 -18.97 -13.93
C GLY A 67 7.22 -18.22 -14.37
N THR A 68 7.22 -17.69 -15.58
CA THR A 68 8.36 -16.96 -16.16
C THR A 68 8.03 -15.50 -16.39
N ILE A 69 9.04 -14.65 -16.55
CA ILE A 69 8.83 -13.29 -17.07
C ILE A 69 8.20 -13.37 -18.47
N PRO A 70 7.27 -12.47 -18.85
CA PRO A 70 6.70 -12.45 -20.19
C PRO A 70 7.77 -12.29 -21.29
N ASN A 71 7.73 -13.18 -22.29
CA ASN A 71 8.72 -13.23 -23.38
C ASN A 71 8.16 -12.79 -24.74
N ALA A 72 7.25 -11.82 -24.75
CA ALA A 72 6.52 -11.41 -25.95
C ALA A 72 7.46 -11.07 -27.12
N SER A 73 7.31 -11.79 -28.22
CA SER A 73 8.11 -11.59 -29.43
C SER A 73 7.74 -10.28 -30.15
N MET A 74 8.73 -9.64 -30.78
CA MET A 74 8.50 -8.49 -31.65
C MET A 74 7.47 -8.82 -32.75
N PRO A 75 6.62 -7.84 -33.16
CA PRO A 75 5.68 -8.03 -34.25
C PRO A 75 6.34 -8.59 -35.51
N ALA A 76 5.71 -9.60 -36.13
CA ALA A 76 6.26 -10.35 -37.27
C ALA A 76 6.56 -9.50 -38.52
N ASN A 77 5.99 -8.30 -38.60
CA ASN A 77 6.25 -7.32 -39.67
C ASN A 77 7.50 -6.46 -39.41
N GLY A 78 8.23 -6.69 -38.32
CA GLY A 78 9.44 -5.94 -37.94
C GLY A 78 9.16 -4.51 -37.47
N THR A 79 7.90 -4.12 -37.25
CA THR A 79 7.59 -2.79 -36.72
C THR A 79 7.93 -2.75 -35.23
N VAL A 80 8.87 -1.87 -34.88
CA VAL A 80 9.13 -1.52 -33.49
C VAL A 80 7.93 -0.69 -32.98
N PRO A 81 7.26 -1.11 -31.91
CA PRO A 81 6.23 -0.28 -31.28
C PRO A 81 6.81 1.10 -30.96
N PRO A 82 6.02 2.19 -31.06
CA PRO A 82 6.47 3.47 -30.53
C PRO A 82 6.83 3.32 -29.04
N PRO A 83 7.79 4.11 -28.52
CA PRO A 83 8.02 4.15 -27.08
C PRO A 83 6.73 4.59 -26.37
N PRO A 84 6.45 4.09 -25.16
CA PRO A 84 5.32 4.52 -24.38
C PRO A 84 5.34 6.04 -24.12
N GLN A 85 4.17 6.61 -23.89
CA GLN A 85 4.05 7.98 -23.44
C GLN A 85 4.71 8.15 -22.07
N PRO A 86 5.22 9.36 -21.77
CA PRO A 86 5.95 9.60 -20.53
C PRO A 86 5.19 9.27 -19.24
N ASP A 87 3.87 9.48 -19.18
CA ASP A 87 3.08 9.17 -17.98
C ASP A 87 2.93 7.66 -17.77
N SER A 88 2.72 6.92 -18.85
CA SER A 88 2.80 5.45 -18.86
C SER A 88 4.16 4.94 -18.39
N VAL A 89 5.27 5.59 -18.77
CA VAL A 89 6.60 5.24 -18.23
C VAL A 89 6.70 5.51 -16.73
N ASN A 90 6.13 6.61 -16.23
CA ASN A 90 6.12 6.89 -14.79
C ASN A 90 5.27 5.86 -14.01
N SER A 91 4.18 5.35 -14.61
CA SER A 91 3.42 4.23 -14.03
C SER A 91 4.25 2.95 -13.90
N LEU A 92 5.10 2.63 -14.88
CA LEU A 92 6.00 1.48 -14.79
C LEU A 92 7.02 1.64 -13.65
N GLY A 93 7.54 2.86 -13.47
CA GLY A 93 8.41 3.18 -12.34
C GLY A 93 7.69 3.04 -11.00
N PHE A 94 6.45 3.50 -10.91
CA PHE A 94 5.64 3.29 -9.70
C PHE A 94 5.37 1.81 -9.41
N ILE A 95 5.05 1.00 -10.43
CA ILE A 95 4.86 -0.45 -10.23
C ILE A 95 6.15 -1.05 -9.66
N ALA A 96 7.32 -0.77 -10.25
CA ALA A 96 8.59 -1.26 -9.71
C ALA A 96 8.84 -0.83 -8.25
N PHE A 97 8.47 0.41 -7.90
CA PHE A 97 8.53 0.88 -6.51
C PHE A 97 7.59 0.10 -5.57
N ASN A 98 6.38 -0.22 -6.02
CA ASN A 98 5.44 -1.07 -5.28
C ASN A 98 6.03 -2.46 -5.03
N GLU A 99 6.48 -3.14 -6.09
CA GLU A 99 6.92 -4.54 -5.97
C GLU A 99 8.17 -4.68 -5.09
N LEU A 100 9.08 -3.70 -5.11
CA LEU A 100 10.22 -3.67 -4.19
C LEU A 100 9.79 -3.61 -2.71
N PHE A 101 8.71 -2.89 -2.41
CA PHE A 101 8.13 -2.85 -1.06
C PHE A 101 7.50 -4.20 -0.70
N GLU A 102 6.76 -4.83 -1.62
CA GLU A 102 6.10 -6.12 -1.36
C GLU A 102 7.11 -7.25 -1.16
N VAL A 103 8.15 -7.32 -2.00
CA VAL A 103 9.26 -8.27 -1.83
C VAL A 103 9.90 -8.11 -0.46
N ALA A 104 10.16 -6.87 -0.01
CA ALA A 104 10.71 -6.60 1.31
C ALA A 104 9.77 -7.08 2.43
N PHE A 105 8.48 -6.76 2.33
CA PHE A 105 7.47 -7.13 3.32
C PHE A 105 7.35 -8.66 3.46
N PHE A 106 7.15 -9.37 2.35
CA PHE A 106 6.96 -10.82 2.38
C PHE A 106 8.23 -11.55 2.77
N THR A 107 9.42 -11.05 2.41
CA THR A 107 10.69 -11.60 2.89
C THR A 107 10.79 -11.51 4.41
N GLU A 108 10.49 -10.34 4.99
CA GLU A 108 10.53 -10.16 6.44
C GLU A 108 9.49 -11.04 7.15
N LEU A 109 8.28 -11.15 6.59
CA LEU A 109 7.24 -12.03 7.11
C LEU A 109 7.68 -13.50 7.13
N ILE A 110 8.22 -14.00 6.01
CA ILE A 110 8.76 -15.37 5.92
C ILE A 110 9.87 -15.57 6.95
N TYR A 111 10.79 -14.61 7.10
CA TYR A 111 11.85 -14.67 8.10
C TYR A 111 11.28 -14.77 9.52
N ASN A 112 10.32 -13.92 9.87
CA ASN A 112 9.72 -13.86 11.20
C ASN A 112 9.01 -15.18 11.56
N ILE A 113 8.24 -15.75 10.62
CA ILE A 113 7.59 -17.05 10.78
C ILE A 113 8.63 -18.18 10.87
N THR A 114 9.65 -18.15 10.00
CA THR A 114 10.69 -19.17 9.93
C THR A 114 11.46 -19.27 11.26
N ASN A 115 11.77 -18.13 11.86
CA ASN A 115 12.58 -18.04 13.07
C ASN A 115 11.79 -18.02 14.37
N ASN A 116 10.45 -18.14 14.31
CA ASN A 116 9.56 -18.05 15.48
C ASN A 116 9.82 -16.76 16.29
N VAL A 117 9.95 -15.63 15.58
CA VAL A 117 9.97 -14.32 16.24
C VAL A 117 8.68 -14.18 17.06
N MET A 118 8.77 -13.58 18.24
CA MET A 118 7.63 -13.44 19.16
C MET A 118 6.42 -12.85 18.43
N GLY A 119 5.26 -13.53 18.49
CA GLY A 119 4.05 -13.14 17.76
C GLY A 119 3.88 -13.82 16.39
N PHE A 120 4.92 -14.49 15.90
CA PHE A 120 4.94 -15.27 14.65
C PHE A 120 5.18 -16.77 14.89
N ASP A 121 5.14 -17.20 16.15
CA ASP A 121 5.32 -18.59 16.58
C ASP A 121 4.02 -19.43 16.52
N GLN A 122 2.87 -18.78 16.32
CA GLN A 122 1.55 -19.42 16.28
C GLN A 122 0.85 -19.21 14.94
N VAL A 123 1.49 -19.67 13.85
CA VAL A 123 0.92 -19.61 12.50
C VAL A 123 0.03 -20.83 12.22
N PRO A 124 -1.24 -20.64 11.82
CA PRO A 124 -2.11 -21.75 11.42
C PRO A 124 -1.55 -22.43 10.16
N ASN A 125 -1.51 -23.76 10.15
CA ASN A 125 -0.96 -24.55 9.03
C ASN A 125 0.40 -24.02 8.54
N ARG A 126 1.29 -23.68 9.48
CA ARG A 126 2.56 -22.97 9.27
C ARG A 126 3.32 -23.36 8.00
N ASP A 127 3.51 -24.66 7.77
CA ASP A 127 4.28 -25.14 6.61
C ASP A 127 3.59 -24.79 5.29
N GLN A 128 2.27 -24.97 5.20
CA GLN A 128 1.49 -24.55 4.03
C GLN A 128 1.54 -23.04 3.82
N VAL A 129 1.45 -22.26 4.90
CA VAL A 129 1.56 -20.79 4.82
C VAL A 129 2.93 -20.37 4.30
N LEU A 130 4.01 -20.98 4.82
CA LEU A 130 5.36 -20.72 4.34
C LEU A 130 5.52 -21.13 2.87
N ASP A 131 5.00 -22.28 2.45
CA ASP A 131 5.06 -22.72 1.06
C ASP A 131 4.38 -21.69 0.13
N ILE A 132 3.20 -21.19 0.51
CA ILE A 132 2.47 -20.17 -0.27
C ILE A 132 3.22 -18.84 -0.27
N LEU A 133 3.71 -18.36 0.89
CA LEU A 133 4.43 -17.09 0.96
C LEU A 133 5.75 -17.11 0.18
N ASN A 134 6.45 -18.24 0.12
CA ASN A 134 7.64 -18.38 -0.72
C ASN A 134 7.31 -18.32 -2.22
N VAL A 135 6.13 -18.77 -2.64
CA VAL A 135 5.64 -18.58 -4.02
C VAL A 135 5.31 -17.11 -4.25
N VAL A 136 4.59 -16.46 -3.33
CA VAL A 136 4.23 -15.03 -3.39
C VAL A 136 5.46 -14.16 -3.57
N VAL A 137 6.47 -14.27 -2.70
CA VAL A 137 7.66 -13.41 -2.79
C VAL A 137 8.40 -13.60 -4.11
N ALA A 138 8.46 -14.83 -4.64
CA ALA A 138 9.08 -15.08 -5.94
C ALA A 138 8.25 -14.49 -7.09
N GLN A 139 6.92 -14.46 -6.98
CA GLN A 139 6.05 -13.80 -7.96
C GLN A 139 6.26 -12.28 -7.93
N GLU A 140 6.37 -11.67 -6.74
CA GLU A 140 6.67 -10.24 -6.61
C GLU A 140 8.06 -9.87 -7.14
N GLU A 141 9.06 -10.75 -6.94
CA GLU A 141 10.37 -10.58 -7.59
C GLU A 141 10.24 -10.56 -9.13
N LEU A 142 9.41 -11.40 -9.74
CA LEU A 142 9.20 -11.39 -11.20
C LEU A 142 8.41 -10.16 -11.67
N HIS A 143 7.42 -9.70 -10.89
CA HIS A 143 6.69 -8.47 -11.21
C HIS A 143 7.62 -7.26 -11.21
N GLU A 144 8.47 -7.17 -10.18
CA GLU A 144 9.46 -6.12 -10.03
C GLU A 144 10.43 -6.11 -11.20
N LEU A 145 11.06 -7.25 -11.49
CA LEU A 145 12.04 -7.37 -12.57
C LEU A 145 11.43 -6.98 -13.92
N ASN A 146 10.20 -7.39 -14.18
CA ASN A 146 9.48 -7.04 -15.40
C ASN A 146 9.17 -5.53 -15.48
N ALA A 147 8.70 -4.92 -14.39
CA ALA A 147 8.39 -3.50 -14.35
C ALA A 147 9.65 -2.64 -14.50
N ASN A 148 10.72 -2.98 -13.79
CA ASN A 148 11.98 -2.26 -13.81
C ASN A 148 12.75 -2.46 -15.12
N GLU A 149 12.70 -3.64 -15.74
CA GLU A 149 13.24 -3.86 -17.10
C GLU A 149 12.53 -2.94 -18.10
N ALA A 150 11.19 -2.86 -18.03
CA ALA A 150 10.42 -1.99 -18.89
C ALA A 150 10.74 -0.51 -18.64
N PHE A 151 10.81 -0.08 -17.38
CA PHE A 151 11.18 1.29 -17.00
C PHE A 151 12.60 1.65 -17.48
N ASN A 152 13.57 0.77 -17.24
CA ASN A 152 14.96 0.96 -17.67
C ASN A 152 15.10 1.05 -19.18
N LYS A 153 14.39 0.20 -19.92
CA LYS A 153 14.39 0.23 -21.39
C LYS A 153 14.01 1.60 -21.97
N PHE A 154 13.12 2.34 -21.31
CA PHE A 154 12.64 3.63 -21.80
C PHE A 154 13.32 4.85 -21.15
N THR A 155 13.94 4.69 -19.98
CA THR A 155 14.56 5.81 -19.24
C THR A 155 16.08 5.72 -19.12
N GLY A 156 16.66 4.52 -19.27
CA GLY A 156 18.04 4.21 -18.92
C GLY A 156 18.32 4.25 -17.41
N LYS A 157 17.28 4.26 -16.58
CA LYS A 157 17.35 4.32 -15.11
C LYS A 157 16.58 3.15 -14.50
N THR A 158 16.86 2.84 -13.24
CA THR A 158 16.21 1.74 -12.52
C THR A 158 15.69 2.30 -11.20
N ILE A 159 14.49 1.90 -10.80
CA ILE A 159 13.98 2.18 -9.45
C ILE A 159 14.72 1.24 -8.50
N THR A 160 15.53 1.78 -7.59
CA THR A 160 16.24 1.00 -6.58
C THR A 160 15.43 0.93 -5.28
N PRO A 161 15.59 -0.13 -4.47
CA PRO A 161 14.84 -0.30 -3.23
C PRO A 161 15.15 0.77 -2.18
N CYS A 162 14.18 0.96 -1.30
CA CYS A 162 14.34 1.70 -0.05
C CYS A 162 14.75 0.78 1.10
N GLU A 163 15.01 1.39 2.27
CA GLU A 163 14.94 0.68 3.54
C GLU A 163 13.49 0.74 4.05
N TYR A 164 13.00 -0.35 4.62
CA TYR A 164 11.59 -0.47 5.04
C TYR A 164 11.44 -0.82 6.52
N VAL A 165 10.35 -0.35 7.13
CA VAL A 165 9.92 -0.74 8.47
C VAL A 165 8.43 -1.06 8.42
N PHE A 166 8.03 -2.20 8.96
CA PHE A 166 6.64 -2.65 8.95
C PHE A 166 6.05 -2.64 10.35
N PRO A 167 4.95 -1.89 10.61
CA PRO A 167 4.42 -1.69 11.96
C PRO A 167 3.53 -2.85 12.43
N VAL A 168 4.06 -4.08 12.39
CA VAL A 168 3.32 -5.31 12.76
C VAL A 168 4.08 -6.12 13.80
N ASN A 169 3.36 -6.63 14.80
CA ASN A 169 3.97 -7.34 15.94
C ASN A 169 3.63 -8.83 15.99
N ASN A 170 2.77 -9.31 15.09
CA ASN A 170 2.35 -10.70 15.03
C ASN A 170 1.87 -11.09 13.64
N PHE A 171 1.71 -12.40 13.43
CA PHE A 171 1.27 -12.97 12.16
C PHE A 171 -0.07 -12.41 11.69
N THR A 172 -1.08 -12.32 12.56
CA THR A 172 -2.42 -11.82 12.19
C THR A 172 -2.36 -10.36 11.73
N GLN A 173 -1.59 -9.51 12.42
CA GLN A 173 -1.37 -8.12 12.01
C GLN A 173 -0.63 -8.04 10.68
N ALA A 174 0.37 -8.89 10.45
CA ALA A 174 1.09 -8.94 9.17
C ALA A 174 0.17 -9.34 8.01
N ILE A 175 -0.64 -10.39 8.15
CA ILE A 175 -1.60 -10.77 7.11
C ILE A 175 -2.69 -9.71 6.91
N GLY A 176 -3.14 -9.05 7.99
CA GLY A 176 -4.05 -7.91 7.89
C GLY A 176 -3.46 -6.73 7.12
N LEU A 177 -2.18 -6.42 7.36
CA LEU A 177 -1.45 -5.39 6.63
C LEU A 177 -1.26 -5.78 5.16
N ALA A 178 -0.90 -7.04 4.88
CA ALA A 178 -0.82 -7.60 3.53
C ALA A 178 -2.12 -7.39 2.76
N SER A 179 -3.24 -7.84 3.33
CA SER A 179 -4.56 -7.66 2.72
C SER A 179 -4.87 -6.18 2.43
N THR A 180 -4.54 -5.28 3.38
CA THR A 180 -4.82 -3.85 3.23
C THR A 180 -4.03 -3.20 2.09
N PHE A 181 -2.71 -3.43 2.01
CA PHE A 181 -1.93 -2.82 0.92
C PHE A 181 -2.25 -3.48 -0.43
N THR A 182 -2.51 -4.79 -0.48
CA THR A 182 -2.94 -5.44 -1.72
C THR A 182 -4.29 -4.89 -2.19
N ASP A 183 -5.24 -4.61 -1.29
CA ASP A 183 -6.50 -3.95 -1.67
C ASP A 183 -6.26 -2.53 -2.27
N VAL A 184 -5.24 -1.80 -1.81
CA VAL A 184 -4.83 -0.51 -2.40
C VAL A 184 -4.24 -0.70 -3.81
N VAL A 185 -3.39 -1.71 -4.00
CA VAL A 185 -2.76 -2.02 -5.30
C VAL A 185 -3.81 -2.52 -6.31
N LEU A 186 -4.71 -3.42 -5.90
CA LEU A 186 -5.83 -3.89 -6.71
C LEU A 186 -6.78 -2.75 -7.15
N GLY A 187 -6.88 -1.69 -6.35
CA GLY A 187 -7.58 -0.46 -6.74
C GLY A 187 -6.81 0.42 -7.73
N THR A 188 -5.48 0.35 -7.72
CA THR A 188 -4.55 1.23 -8.43
C THR A 188 -4.13 0.69 -9.79
N LEU A 189 -3.93 -0.62 -9.94
CA LEU A 189 -3.51 -1.21 -11.21
C LEU A 189 -4.55 -1.02 -12.35
N PRO A 190 -5.87 -1.10 -12.12
CA PRO A 190 -6.86 -0.74 -13.13
C PRO A 190 -6.79 0.74 -13.57
N ASP A 191 -6.44 1.63 -12.65
CA ASP A 191 -6.21 3.05 -12.96
C ASP A 191 -4.98 3.22 -13.87
N ILE A 192 -3.89 2.51 -13.58
CA ILE A 192 -2.71 2.46 -14.46
C ILE A 192 -3.05 1.89 -15.85
N GLN A 193 -3.89 0.86 -15.95
CA GLN A 193 -4.37 0.38 -17.25
C GLN A 193 -5.17 1.45 -18.00
N THR A 194 -5.90 2.30 -17.29
CA THR A 194 -6.65 3.42 -17.86
C THR A 194 -5.69 4.49 -18.40
N ILE A 195 -4.62 4.81 -17.65
CA ILE A 195 -3.53 5.68 -18.13
C ILE A 195 -2.95 5.11 -19.44
N PHE A 196 -2.58 3.83 -19.46
CA PHE A 196 -2.04 3.18 -20.66
C PHE A 196 -3.01 3.23 -21.84
N ALA A 197 -4.30 3.02 -21.61
CA ALA A 197 -5.31 3.08 -22.65
C ALA A 197 -5.46 4.50 -23.22
N ASN A 198 -5.48 5.52 -22.36
CA ASN A 198 -5.58 6.93 -22.75
C ASN A 198 -4.33 7.41 -23.51
N ASP A 199 -3.15 6.92 -23.12
CA ASP A 199 -1.87 7.20 -23.76
C ASP A 199 -1.68 6.44 -25.09
N GLY A 200 -2.55 5.46 -25.38
CA GLY A 200 -2.44 4.59 -26.56
C GLY A 200 -1.44 3.45 -26.41
N ASP A 201 -0.91 3.22 -25.21
CA ASP A 201 0.09 2.22 -24.85
C ASP A 201 -0.53 0.85 -24.52
N ASN A 202 -1.46 0.42 -25.38
CA ASN A 202 -2.26 -0.78 -25.22
C ASN A 202 -1.44 -2.08 -25.04
N GLY A 203 -0.17 -2.06 -25.45
CA GLY A 203 0.76 -3.19 -25.27
C GLY A 203 1.06 -3.49 -23.79
N LEU A 204 0.98 -2.49 -22.91
CA LEU A 204 1.27 -2.64 -21.48
C LEU A 204 0.07 -3.16 -20.67
N ILE A 205 -1.15 -2.97 -21.19
CA ILE A 205 -2.40 -3.29 -20.47
C ILE A 205 -2.48 -4.76 -20.06
N ARG A 206 -2.09 -5.70 -20.93
CA ARG A 206 -2.24 -7.14 -20.64
C ARG A 206 -1.34 -7.61 -19.51
N GLY A 207 -0.11 -7.08 -19.44
CA GLY A 207 0.84 -7.44 -18.38
C GLY A 207 0.31 -7.03 -17.01
N VAL A 208 -0.10 -5.77 -16.87
CA VAL A 208 -0.75 -5.30 -15.62
C VAL A 208 -2.05 -6.04 -15.35
N GLY A 209 -2.82 -6.37 -16.39
CA GLY A 209 -4.06 -7.15 -16.26
C GLY A 209 -3.85 -8.55 -15.70
N SER A 210 -2.75 -9.22 -16.02
CA SER A 210 -2.42 -10.51 -15.40
C SER A 210 -1.97 -10.36 -13.96
N VAL A 211 -1.25 -9.29 -13.62
CA VAL A 211 -0.81 -9.02 -12.23
C VAL A 211 -2.04 -8.79 -11.33
N ILE A 212 -3.01 -7.98 -11.76
CA ILE A 212 -4.29 -7.79 -11.03
C ILE A 212 -4.97 -9.12 -10.69
N GLY A 213 -5.01 -10.05 -11.65
CA GLY A 213 -5.62 -11.36 -11.44
C GLY A 213 -4.87 -12.19 -10.39
N GLN A 214 -3.55 -12.16 -10.45
CA GLN A 214 -2.68 -12.90 -9.54
C GLN A 214 -2.69 -12.29 -8.12
N GLU A 215 -2.61 -10.97 -7.98
CA GLU A 215 -2.68 -10.31 -6.66
C GLU A 215 -4.06 -10.51 -6.01
N GLY A 216 -5.11 -10.62 -6.83
CA GLY A 216 -6.45 -10.98 -6.37
C GLY A 216 -6.50 -12.38 -5.74
N GLU A 217 -5.73 -13.35 -6.27
CA GLU A 217 -5.59 -14.69 -5.67
C GLU A 217 -4.87 -14.62 -4.33
N GLN A 218 -3.82 -13.80 -4.23
CA GLN A 218 -3.09 -13.58 -2.98
C GLN A 218 -3.95 -12.94 -1.90
N ASN A 219 -4.66 -11.85 -2.23
CA ASN A 219 -5.54 -11.19 -1.28
C ASN A 219 -6.67 -12.12 -0.83
N GLY A 220 -7.20 -12.94 -1.75
CA GLY A 220 -8.16 -13.99 -1.40
C GLY A 220 -7.63 -14.95 -0.32
N PHE A 221 -6.37 -15.38 -0.44
CA PHE A 221 -5.69 -16.20 0.55
C PHE A 221 -5.48 -15.48 1.89
N TYR A 222 -5.04 -14.21 1.87
CA TYR A 222 -4.87 -13.41 3.10
C TYR A 222 -6.18 -13.28 3.86
N ARG A 223 -7.26 -12.97 3.13
CA ARG A 223 -8.61 -12.87 3.68
C ARG A 223 -9.09 -14.20 4.25
N GLU A 224 -8.87 -15.32 3.56
CA GLU A 224 -9.23 -16.65 4.08
C GLU A 224 -8.53 -16.97 5.41
N ILE A 225 -7.22 -16.68 5.52
CA ILE A 225 -6.45 -16.89 6.76
C ILE A 225 -6.98 -16.03 7.90
N LEU A 226 -7.46 -14.81 7.61
CA LEU A 226 -8.08 -13.92 8.58
C LEU A 226 -9.53 -14.32 8.93
N GLY A 227 -10.06 -15.40 8.34
CA GLY A 227 -11.45 -15.82 8.53
C GLY A 227 -12.46 -14.91 7.82
N LYS A 228 -12.01 -14.08 6.88
CA LYS A 228 -12.83 -13.21 6.05
C LYS A 228 -13.27 -13.93 4.78
N VAL A 229 -14.26 -13.38 4.09
CA VAL A 229 -14.65 -13.85 2.75
C VAL A 229 -13.54 -13.51 1.76
N PRO A 230 -12.97 -14.48 0.99
CA PRO A 230 -11.90 -14.22 0.04
C PRO A 230 -12.26 -13.15 -1.00
N SER A 231 -13.48 -13.21 -1.53
CA SER A 231 -14.01 -12.18 -2.43
C SER A 231 -14.61 -11.04 -1.61
N ALA A 232 -13.84 -9.97 -1.36
CA ALA A 232 -14.25 -8.88 -0.48
C ALA A 232 -15.54 -8.17 -0.94
N LEU A 233 -15.61 -7.82 -2.23
CA LEU A 233 -16.67 -7.01 -2.83
C LEU A 233 -16.90 -7.45 -4.29
N PRO A 234 -18.10 -7.20 -4.85
CA PRO A 234 -18.34 -7.39 -6.28
C PRO A 234 -17.56 -6.40 -7.16
N PHE A 235 -17.26 -5.22 -6.63
CA PHE A 235 -16.44 -4.19 -7.25
C PHE A 235 -15.52 -3.60 -6.18
N LEU A 236 -14.23 -3.88 -6.27
CA LEU A 236 -13.23 -3.37 -5.32
C LEU A 236 -13.11 -1.83 -5.42
N THR A 237 -12.53 -1.24 -4.38
CA THR A 237 -12.32 0.21 -4.31
C THR A 237 -11.34 0.68 -5.35
N GLY A 238 -11.74 1.65 -6.18
CA GLY A 238 -10.82 2.30 -7.12
C GLY A 238 -9.83 3.20 -6.38
N SER A 239 -8.62 3.34 -6.91
CA SER A 239 -7.56 4.18 -6.34
C SER A 239 -6.78 4.87 -7.46
N ALA A 240 -6.22 6.02 -7.16
CA ALA A 240 -5.27 6.70 -8.04
C ALA A 240 -3.83 6.29 -7.65
N ARG A 241 -2.92 6.26 -8.63
CA ARG A 241 -1.48 5.99 -8.42
C ARG A 241 -0.86 6.82 -7.29
N ASP A 242 -1.27 8.08 -7.16
CA ASP A 242 -0.81 8.99 -6.10
C ASP A 242 -1.15 8.48 -4.69
N PHE A 243 -2.33 7.87 -4.48
CA PHE A 243 -2.70 7.35 -3.15
C PHE A 243 -1.86 6.15 -2.76
N ALA A 244 -1.64 5.20 -3.67
CA ALA A 244 -0.81 4.02 -3.39
C ALA A 244 0.65 4.41 -3.12
N PHE A 245 1.22 5.33 -3.90
CA PHE A 245 2.54 5.90 -3.64
C PHE A 245 2.64 6.50 -2.23
N ASN A 246 1.67 7.32 -1.83
CA ASN A 246 1.66 7.91 -0.50
C ASN A 246 1.42 6.88 0.61
N ALA A 247 0.59 5.86 0.38
CA ALA A 247 0.38 4.77 1.33
C ALA A 247 1.72 4.08 1.65
N ILE A 248 2.56 3.83 0.65
CA ILE A 248 3.85 3.16 0.86
C ILE A 248 4.89 4.12 1.44
N ASN A 249 5.08 5.27 0.79
CA ASN A 249 6.12 6.24 1.14
C ASN A 249 5.95 6.83 2.54
N GLN A 250 4.71 7.00 3.01
CA GLN A 250 4.45 7.59 4.32
C GLN A 250 4.51 6.56 5.45
N ASN A 251 4.16 5.29 5.20
CA ASN A 251 3.97 4.30 6.27
C ASN A 251 5.14 3.33 6.42
N PHE A 252 5.91 3.05 5.36
CA PHE A 252 6.89 1.96 5.39
C PHE A 252 8.30 2.38 4.99
N VAL A 253 8.46 3.39 4.13
CA VAL A 253 9.78 3.85 3.69
C VAL A 253 10.51 4.59 4.80
N VAL A 254 11.74 4.18 5.10
CA VAL A 254 12.63 4.94 5.99
C VAL A 254 13.06 6.22 5.28
N PRO A 255 12.80 7.41 5.86
CA PRO A 255 13.15 8.68 5.21
C PRO A 255 14.63 8.78 4.84
N GLY A 256 14.93 9.18 3.60
CA GLY A 256 16.30 9.35 3.11
C GLY A 256 16.96 8.07 2.58
N SER A 257 16.25 6.93 2.54
CA SER A 257 16.85 5.65 2.16
C SER A 257 16.91 5.38 0.66
N CYS A 258 16.12 6.10 -0.16
CA CYS A 258 16.00 5.89 -1.60
C CYS A 258 15.70 7.19 -2.36
N ASP A 259 16.32 8.30 -1.94
CA ASP A 259 16.06 9.63 -2.49
C ASP A 259 16.17 9.69 -4.02
N ASP A 260 17.12 8.95 -4.62
CA ASP A 260 17.27 8.89 -6.08
C ASP A 260 16.04 8.28 -6.75
N SER A 261 15.50 7.15 -6.25
CA SER A 261 14.28 6.53 -6.79
C SER A 261 13.07 7.44 -6.62
N LEU A 262 12.93 8.08 -5.46
CA LEU A 262 11.83 9.01 -5.19
C LEU A 262 11.91 10.24 -6.12
N ASP A 263 13.10 10.77 -6.37
CA ASP A 263 13.31 11.87 -7.33
C ASP A 263 12.85 11.48 -8.74
N LEU A 264 13.09 10.24 -9.18
CA LEU A 264 12.62 9.78 -10.50
C LEU A 264 11.09 9.83 -10.65
N LEU A 265 10.36 9.50 -9.58
CA LEU A 265 8.90 9.41 -9.60
C LEU A 265 8.22 10.75 -9.34
N LEU A 266 8.82 11.58 -8.49
CA LEU A 266 8.32 12.90 -8.09
C LEU A 266 8.74 13.99 -9.07
N HIS A 267 9.88 13.83 -9.73
CA HIS A 267 10.46 14.79 -10.67
C HIS A 267 10.88 14.10 -11.98
N PRO A 268 9.96 13.39 -12.66
CA PRO A 268 10.29 12.71 -13.90
C PRO A 268 10.68 13.74 -14.95
N ALA A 269 11.61 13.36 -15.85
CA ALA A 269 12.06 14.25 -16.93
C ALA A 269 10.93 14.65 -17.90
N SER A 270 9.87 13.84 -17.96
CA SER A 270 8.66 14.04 -18.74
C SER A 270 7.54 13.19 -18.17
N GLY A 271 6.27 13.57 -18.37
CA GLY A 271 5.10 12.88 -17.84
C GLY A 271 4.53 13.56 -16.62
N THR A 272 3.53 12.94 -16.01
CA THR A 272 2.88 13.47 -14.80
C THR A 272 3.65 13.03 -13.57
N PRO A 273 4.20 13.95 -12.75
CA PRO A 273 4.86 13.61 -11.50
C PRO A 273 3.88 12.98 -10.51
N LEU A 274 4.36 12.05 -9.68
CA LEU A 274 3.59 11.63 -8.51
C LEU A 274 3.47 12.79 -7.52
N LYS A 275 2.33 12.86 -6.83
CA LYS A 275 2.10 13.86 -5.79
C LYS A 275 2.50 13.32 -4.42
N GLU A 276 3.16 14.15 -3.62
CA GLU A 276 3.30 13.91 -2.18
C GLU A 276 2.18 14.62 -1.42
N PHE A 277 1.49 13.87 -0.58
CA PHE A 277 0.46 14.39 0.33
C PHE A 277 1.02 14.54 1.74
N GLY A 278 0.35 15.36 2.54
CA GLY A 278 0.53 15.30 3.99
C GLY A 278 -0.09 14.01 4.55
N VAL A 279 0.37 13.57 5.73
CA VAL A 279 -0.19 12.37 6.37
C VAL A 279 -1.56 12.67 6.97
N LEU A 280 -2.55 11.83 6.65
CA LEU A 280 -3.84 11.75 7.35
C LEU A 280 -3.86 10.50 8.22
N ASN A 281 -3.96 10.68 9.54
CA ASN A 281 -4.08 9.57 10.47
C ASN A 281 -5.54 9.27 10.76
N VAL A 282 -5.93 8.00 10.64
CA VAL A 282 -7.18 7.48 11.20
C VAL A 282 -6.90 7.13 12.66
N LEU A 283 -7.58 7.82 13.58
CA LEU A 283 -7.38 7.67 15.02
C LEU A 283 -8.40 6.73 15.67
N THR A 284 -9.54 6.48 15.02
CA THR A 284 -10.47 5.44 15.47
C THR A 284 -9.80 4.08 15.35
N ASP A 285 -9.96 3.25 16.38
CA ASP A 285 -9.47 1.87 16.35
C ASP A 285 -10.17 1.13 15.19
N PRO A 286 -9.42 0.47 14.28
CA PRO A 286 -10.03 -0.29 13.18
C PRO A 286 -11.09 -1.30 13.64
N ALA A 287 -10.97 -1.87 14.85
CA ALA A 287 -11.95 -2.80 15.40
C ALA A 287 -13.31 -2.16 15.74
N ASP A 288 -13.35 -0.84 15.87
CA ASP A 288 -14.57 -0.05 16.15
C ASP A 288 -15.22 0.48 14.86
N ILE A 289 -14.61 0.26 13.68
CA ILE A 289 -15.14 0.70 12.39
C ILE A 289 -15.94 -0.45 11.75
N THR A 290 -17.22 -0.20 11.47
CA THR A 290 -18.13 -1.21 10.88
C THR A 290 -19.02 -0.60 9.79
N SER A 291 -19.54 -1.45 8.91
CA SER A 291 -20.61 -1.13 7.96
C SER A 291 -22.01 -1.39 8.51
N ASP A 292 -22.14 -1.90 9.73
CA ASP A 292 -23.44 -2.21 10.35
C ASP A 292 -24.20 -0.96 10.82
N GLU A 293 -23.50 0.16 11.05
CA GLU A 293 -24.07 1.44 11.49
C GLU A 293 -23.31 2.63 10.90
N ASP A 294 -23.98 3.79 10.86
CA ASP A 294 -23.32 5.06 10.59
C ASP A 294 -22.66 5.57 11.87
N SER A 295 -21.41 6.02 11.78
CA SER A 295 -20.60 6.41 12.94
C SER A 295 -19.84 7.72 12.69
N GLU A 296 -19.18 8.24 13.73
CA GLU A 296 -18.23 9.32 13.61
C GLU A 296 -16.81 8.77 13.82
N LEU A 297 -15.93 8.99 12.85
CA LEU A 297 -14.54 8.59 12.95
C LEU A 297 -13.66 9.76 13.35
N TYR A 298 -12.62 9.48 14.12
CA TYR A 298 -11.63 10.44 14.59
C TYR A 298 -10.42 10.41 13.69
N PHE A 299 -9.90 11.59 13.36
CA PHE A 299 -8.77 11.74 12.46
C PHE A 299 -7.82 12.83 12.96
N SER A 300 -6.61 12.83 12.40
CA SER A 300 -5.70 13.96 12.55
C SER A 300 -4.71 14.15 11.41
N PHE A 301 -4.28 15.39 11.22
CA PHE A 301 -3.17 15.75 10.35
C PHE A 301 -2.33 16.86 10.99
N GLN A 302 -1.08 17.03 10.54
CA GLN A 302 -0.19 18.06 11.10
C GLN A 302 -0.52 19.44 10.54
N THR A 303 -0.53 20.48 11.39
CA THR A 303 -0.81 21.88 10.98
C THR A 303 0.28 22.48 10.11
N GLN A 304 1.49 21.93 10.19
CA GLN A 304 2.62 22.25 9.33
C GLN A 304 3.15 20.96 8.74
N THR A 305 3.09 20.82 7.43
CA THR A 305 3.79 19.75 6.72
C THR A 305 4.87 20.37 5.87
N SER A 306 6.12 19.98 6.13
CA SER A 306 7.29 20.34 5.33
C SER A 306 7.29 19.68 3.94
N LYS A 307 6.41 18.70 3.69
CA LYS A 307 6.45 17.79 2.54
C LYS A 307 5.36 17.99 1.46
N LEU A 308 4.49 18.99 1.57
CA LEU A 308 3.60 19.31 0.44
C LEU A 308 4.43 20.03 -0.64
N GLN A 309 5.15 19.27 -1.48
CA GLN A 309 5.99 19.78 -2.57
C GLN A 309 6.87 21.00 -2.19
N GLY A 310 7.48 20.99 -0.99
CA GLY A 310 8.31 22.09 -0.51
C GLY A 310 7.56 23.38 -0.15
N HIS A 311 6.24 23.32 0.03
CA HIS A 311 5.39 24.44 0.39
C HIS A 311 4.78 24.26 1.78
N SER A 312 4.94 25.27 2.63
CA SER A 312 4.18 25.35 3.88
C SER A 312 2.74 25.73 3.55
N PHE A 313 1.80 24.82 3.82
CA PHE A 313 0.38 25.13 3.76
C PHE A 313 -0.07 25.74 5.10
N THR A 314 -1.08 26.61 5.06
CA THR A 314 -1.79 27.05 6.27
C THR A 314 -3.17 26.41 6.24
N VAL A 315 -3.55 25.72 7.30
CA VAL A 315 -4.90 25.16 7.44
C VAL A 315 -5.92 26.31 7.32
N LYS A 316 -6.84 26.22 6.36
CA LYS A 316 -7.90 27.20 6.13
C LYS A 316 -9.26 26.54 6.36
N GLN A 317 -10.26 27.36 6.65
CA GLN A 317 -11.66 26.94 6.58
C GLN A 317 -12.01 26.51 5.15
N GLY A 318 -12.94 25.55 5.00
CA GLY A 318 -13.37 25.02 3.71
C GLY A 318 -12.62 23.77 3.23
N MET A 319 -12.08 22.98 4.15
CA MET A 319 -11.57 21.63 3.87
C MET A 319 -12.68 20.60 4.08
N TYR A 320 -12.57 19.47 3.38
CA TYR A 320 -13.51 18.36 3.46
C TYR A 320 -12.77 17.05 3.62
N LEU A 321 -13.40 16.07 4.26
CA LEU A 321 -12.94 14.69 4.22
C LEU A 321 -13.68 14.00 3.07
N THR A 322 -12.93 13.57 2.06
CA THR A 322 -13.44 12.85 0.89
C THR A 322 -13.15 11.37 1.04
N TYR A 323 -14.16 10.55 0.78
CA TYR A 323 -14.06 9.09 0.76
C TYR A 323 -14.15 8.55 -0.65
N ILE A 324 -13.31 7.55 -0.94
CA ILE A 324 -13.36 6.69 -2.11
C ILE A 324 -13.63 5.27 -1.59
N ASN A 325 -14.73 4.65 -2.01
CA ASN A 325 -15.10 3.29 -1.63
C ASN A 325 -15.82 2.61 -2.80
N GLN A 326 -15.42 1.36 -3.09
CA GLN A 326 -15.86 0.60 -4.25
C GLN A 326 -15.60 1.39 -5.56
N GLN A 327 -16.36 1.10 -6.61
CA GLN A 327 -16.35 1.86 -7.87
C GLN A 327 -17.41 2.99 -7.87
N ASN A 328 -17.84 3.44 -6.68
CA ASN A 328 -18.82 4.51 -6.54
C ASN A 328 -18.17 5.89 -6.78
N ALA A 329 -18.98 6.88 -7.15
CA ALA A 329 -18.50 8.26 -7.21
C ALA A 329 -18.00 8.70 -5.82
N PRO A 330 -16.78 9.28 -5.70
CA PRO A 330 -16.29 9.77 -4.43
C PRO A 330 -17.20 10.86 -3.84
N PHE A 331 -17.22 10.96 -2.52
CA PHE A 331 -18.07 11.93 -1.83
C PHE A 331 -17.36 12.56 -0.64
N SER A 332 -17.74 13.81 -0.37
CA SER A 332 -17.15 14.62 0.70
C SER A 332 -18.12 14.80 1.87
N VAL A 333 -17.55 14.88 3.06
CA VAL A 333 -18.23 15.26 4.30
C VAL A 333 -17.46 16.40 4.98
N PRO A 334 -18.15 17.29 5.72
CA PRO A 334 -17.47 18.34 6.46
C PRO A 334 -16.60 17.74 7.58
N LEU A 335 -15.50 18.43 7.88
CA LEU A 335 -14.79 18.23 9.14
C LEU A 335 -15.68 18.76 10.27
N MET A 336 -15.72 18.05 11.39
CA MET A 336 -16.49 18.42 12.57
C MET A 336 -15.59 18.43 13.81
N ASN A 337 -15.97 19.22 14.81
CA ASN A 337 -15.29 19.27 16.11
C ASN A 337 -13.78 19.53 16.00
N GLU A 338 -13.37 20.36 15.03
CA GLU A 338 -11.96 20.62 14.75
C GLU A 338 -11.27 21.30 15.94
N LYS A 339 -10.17 20.70 16.39
CA LYS A 339 -9.29 21.26 17.42
C LYS A 339 -7.93 21.52 16.80
N TYR A 340 -7.54 22.79 16.86
CA TYR A 340 -6.28 23.28 16.32
C TYR A 340 -5.28 23.44 17.46
N ASP A 341 -4.32 22.52 17.52
CA ASP A 341 -3.16 22.63 18.39
C ASP A 341 -1.97 23.18 17.60
N ALA A 342 -0.86 23.50 18.27
CA ALA A 342 0.30 24.12 17.62
C ALA A 342 0.86 23.29 16.44
N ASN A 343 0.78 21.96 16.55
CA ASN A 343 1.38 21.03 15.59
C ASN A 343 0.35 20.14 14.85
N GLN A 344 -0.87 20.01 15.36
CA GLN A 344 -1.83 19.02 14.86
C GLN A 344 -3.25 19.59 14.84
N VAL A 345 -4.01 19.20 13.82
CA VAL A 345 -5.46 19.33 13.80
C VAL A 345 -6.05 17.97 14.09
N THR A 346 -6.94 17.89 15.08
CA THR A 346 -7.78 16.71 15.31
C THR A 346 -9.22 17.07 14.99
N PHE A 347 -9.97 16.15 14.43
CA PHE A 347 -11.37 16.37 14.05
C PHE A 347 -12.12 15.05 13.99
N THR A 348 -13.44 15.13 13.90
CA THR A 348 -14.32 14.01 13.61
C THR A 348 -14.98 14.20 12.24
N ALA A 349 -15.33 13.10 11.57
CA ALA A 349 -16.11 13.14 10.34
C ALA A 349 -17.11 11.99 10.30
N SER A 350 -18.26 12.21 9.67
CA SER A 350 -19.29 11.18 9.54
C SER A 350 -18.81 10.08 8.59
N PHE A 351 -18.84 8.84 9.06
CA PHE A 351 -18.62 7.64 8.26
C PHE A 351 -19.94 6.92 8.04
N PRO A 352 -20.48 6.94 6.81
CA PRO A 352 -21.80 6.39 6.51
C PRO A 352 -21.74 4.86 6.28
N GLY A 353 -21.26 4.12 7.28
CA GLY A 353 -21.04 2.68 7.23
C GLY A 353 -22.24 1.90 6.69
N GLN A 354 -23.42 2.14 7.29
CA GLN A 354 -24.66 1.48 6.92
C GLN A 354 -25.36 2.17 5.75
N SER A 355 -25.49 3.50 5.79
CA SER A 355 -26.29 4.22 4.79
C SER A 355 -25.67 4.23 3.39
N ARG A 356 -24.38 3.90 3.27
CA ARG A 356 -23.67 3.74 1.99
C ARG A 356 -22.98 2.39 1.80
N GLU A 357 -23.20 1.42 2.68
CA GLU A 357 -22.63 0.07 2.57
C GLU A 357 -21.10 0.11 2.40
N MET A 358 -20.40 0.84 3.28
CA MET A 358 -18.96 1.14 3.19
C MET A 358 -18.08 -0.06 3.57
N ASN A 359 -18.29 -1.18 2.88
CA ASN A 359 -17.56 -2.44 3.02
C ASN A 359 -16.24 -2.39 2.20
N GLY A 360 -15.28 -3.24 2.56
CA GLY A 360 -13.94 -3.32 1.98
C GLY A 360 -13.09 -2.09 2.28
N LEU A 361 -12.06 -1.89 1.44
CA LEU A 361 -11.20 -0.72 1.51
C LEU A 361 -11.98 0.58 1.34
N THR A 362 -11.71 1.56 2.18
CA THR A 362 -12.08 2.96 1.96
C THR A 362 -10.81 3.81 2.05
N ILE A 363 -10.58 4.63 1.02
CA ILE A 363 -9.52 5.63 1.02
C ILE A 363 -10.12 6.96 1.42
N ALA A 364 -9.61 7.53 2.51
CA ALA A 364 -9.99 8.85 3.01
C ALA A 364 -8.89 9.87 2.67
N ALA A 365 -9.29 11.07 2.25
CA ALA A 365 -8.37 12.16 1.96
C ALA A 365 -8.97 13.50 2.38
N ILE A 366 -8.15 14.39 2.91
CA ILE A 366 -8.54 15.80 3.10
C ILE A 366 -8.36 16.53 1.79
N THR A 367 -9.44 17.10 1.28
CA THR A 367 -9.47 17.86 0.04
C THR A 367 -9.74 19.34 0.28
N ASN A 368 -9.34 20.17 -0.66
CA ASN A 368 -9.54 21.64 -0.61
C ASN A 368 -10.87 22.11 -1.25
N VAL A 369 -11.68 21.19 -1.76
CA VAL A 369 -12.99 21.43 -2.38
C VAL A 369 -13.95 20.29 -2.05
N ASP A 370 -15.26 20.56 -2.01
CA ASP A 370 -16.33 19.61 -1.66
C ASP A 370 -16.69 18.61 -2.79
N GLY A 371 -15.98 18.69 -3.92
CA GLY A 371 -16.38 18.03 -5.16
C GLY A 371 -17.52 18.76 -5.89
N PRO A 372 -18.35 18.04 -6.68
CA PRO A 372 -18.32 16.60 -6.89
C PRO A 372 -17.04 16.14 -7.62
N PHE A 373 -16.59 14.93 -7.31
CA PHE A 373 -15.48 14.26 -7.99
C PHE A 373 -16.05 13.15 -8.88
N ALA A 374 -15.51 12.96 -10.09
CA ALA A 374 -15.93 11.90 -10.98
C ALA A 374 -15.09 10.63 -10.81
N THR A 375 -13.79 10.79 -10.52
CA THR A 375 -12.84 9.68 -10.40
C THR A 375 -11.97 9.80 -9.14
N PRO A 376 -11.27 8.71 -8.74
CA PRO A 376 -10.19 8.78 -7.75
C PRO A 376 -9.10 9.81 -8.08
N ASP A 377 -8.77 10.00 -9.36
CA ASP A 377 -7.78 11.01 -9.80
C ASP A 377 -8.22 12.43 -9.46
N ASP A 378 -9.50 12.76 -9.67
CA ASP A 378 -10.02 14.09 -9.32
C ASP A 378 -9.87 14.35 -7.81
N VAL A 379 -10.01 13.30 -6.98
CA VAL A 379 -9.78 13.39 -5.53
C VAL A 379 -8.29 13.58 -5.25
N ALA A 380 -7.41 12.82 -5.89
CA ALA A 380 -5.96 12.95 -5.75
C ALA A 380 -5.46 14.34 -6.16
N ASP A 381 -6.02 14.94 -7.21
CA ASP A 381 -5.76 16.32 -7.63
C ASP A 381 -6.16 17.37 -6.57
N ALA A 382 -7.23 17.11 -5.82
CA ALA A 382 -7.72 18.00 -4.77
C ALA A 382 -7.12 17.70 -3.37
N THR A 383 -6.34 16.62 -3.24
CA THR A 383 -5.87 16.11 -1.94
C THR A 383 -4.77 16.98 -1.35
N LEU A 384 -4.89 17.22 -0.05
CA LEU A 384 -3.88 17.84 0.81
C LEU A 384 -3.30 16.83 1.80
N PHE A 385 -4.13 15.98 2.41
CA PHE A 385 -3.70 14.96 3.37
C PHE A 385 -4.31 13.61 3.02
N GLY A 386 -3.49 12.57 2.96
CA GLY A 386 -3.94 11.22 2.65
C GLY A 386 -2.79 10.30 2.24
N PRO A 387 -3.11 9.02 1.98
CA PRO A 387 -4.40 8.41 2.27
C PRO A 387 -4.54 8.05 3.76
N GLY A 388 -5.75 8.22 4.30
CA GLY A 388 -6.19 7.45 5.47
C GLY A 388 -6.85 6.17 4.98
N LEU A 389 -6.32 5.01 5.35
CA LEU A 389 -6.85 3.71 4.93
C LEU A 389 -7.79 3.16 6.00
N ILE A 390 -8.98 2.73 5.59
CA ILE A 390 -10.01 2.16 6.45
C ILE A 390 -10.45 0.84 5.83
N GLU A 391 -10.37 -0.26 6.57
CA GLU A 391 -10.79 -1.59 6.11
C GLU A 391 -12.02 -2.06 6.89
N VAL A 392 -13.07 -2.46 6.17
CA VAL A 392 -14.31 -2.99 6.75
C VAL A 392 -14.63 -4.34 6.08
N ASN A 393 -15.08 -5.34 6.86
CA ASN A 393 -15.18 -6.79 6.56
C ASN A 393 -13.90 -7.59 6.64
#